data_AF-A0A7D6VD00-F1
#
_entry.id   AF-A0A7D6VD00-F1
#
_cell.length_a   1.000
_cell.length_b   1.000
_cell.length_c   1.000
_cell.angle_alpha   90.00
_cell.angle_beta   90.00
_cell.angle_gamma   90.00
#
_symmetry.space_group_name_H-M   'P 1'
#
loop_
_entity.id
_entity.type
_entity.pdbx_description
1 polymer ?
#
loop_
_entity_poly.entity_id
_entity_poly.type
_entity_poly.pdbx_seq_one_letter_code
_entity_poly.pdbx_strand_id
1 'polypeptide(L)'
;MYLDFGAYYAAGKACSDLADALQVAFLAETYAMGSCGGMAGVDEEGVEWGKDYDQRVTELLTLAADLGEGLQRFGKVIIENGYTHYLADYNSVLNPTAPPTAMPATPTPEIKYYGSPPSAGGPSGGLRDDFASLIKFADEVGIPVPDGDTDKLQTAADAWKRLQTNYTANLASVLTNAATVMDGCDPADAIAIAAKLRTLQTAVDDILGECGELSQLCSDYKADLHRLRKETIETALNELGAIIATEWAVGVLTSWVTFGVSALAAGVATATTVSAYGARIARFIREWREFRQLQKANRVRKDLTDTKAAVKEAKQLGDDAPGGVPKSTGNPHLDQVLKDAEQIGKDVKGLPKGSGKPDILAGKLTDLKLPHDDAVQAAIRASESAFGEVGGTANAVGGGTVILPKIATQNIVLIVKENGSVIAARGNVVDFIAK
;
A
#
# COMPACT_ATOMS: atom_id res chain seq x y z
N MET A 1 26.92 -35.38 1.21
CA MET A 1 26.28 -34.11 1.52
C MET A 1 26.41 -33.25 0.27
N TYR A 2 25.34 -33.12 -0.51
CA TYR A 2 25.30 -32.21 -1.65
C TYR A 2 25.03 -30.80 -1.11
N LEU A 3 26.04 -29.94 -1.22
CA LEU A 3 26.04 -28.56 -0.73
C LEU A 3 26.26 -27.66 -1.94
N ASP A 4 25.24 -26.93 -2.34
CA ASP A 4 25.30 -25.98 -3.45
C ASP A 4 25.20 -24.55 -2.91
N PHE A 5 26.33 -23.86 -2.76
CA PHE A 5 26.36 -22.46 -2.34
C PHE A 5 25.58 -21.55 -3.32
N GLY A 6 25.53 -21.93 -4.59
CA GLY A 6 24.77 -21.24 -5.62
C GLY A 6 23.26 -21.28 -5.37
N ALA A 7 22.74 -22.36 -4.77
CA ALA A 7 21.34 -22.47 -4.40
C ALA A 7 20.92 -21.41 -3.38
N TYR A 8 21.72 -21.21 -2.33
CA TYR A 8 21.47 -20.19 -1.31
C TYR A 8 21.51 -18.78 -1.91
N TYR A 9 22.54 -18.47 -2.71
CA TYR A 9 22.65 -17.14 -3.32
C TYR A 9 21.52 -16.87 -4.32
N ALA A 10 21.11 -17.87 -5.10
CA ALA A 10 19.99 -17.75 -6.02
C ALA A 10 18.66 -17.54 -5.27
N ALA A 11 18.42 -18.29 -4.19
CA ALA A 11 17.22 -18.14 -3.38
C ALA A 11 17.15 -16.78 -2.68
N GLY A 12 18.26 -16.30 -2.10
CA GLY A 12 18.31 -14.98 -1.48
C GLY A 12 18.12 -13.84 -2.47
N LYS A 13 18.67 -13.97 -3.68
CA LYS A 13 18.44 -13.03 -4.78
C LYS A 13 16.97 -13.04 -5.21
N ALA A 14 16.35 -14.21 -5.34
CA ALA A 14 14.95 -14.33 -5.72
C ALA A 14 14.00 -13.59 -4.76
N CYS A 15 14.27 -13.63 -3.45
CA CYS A 15 13.51 -12.84 -2.47
C CYS A 15 13.63 -11.33 -2.73
N SER A 16 14.85 -10.86 -3.02
CA SER A 16 15.12 -9.43 -3.21
C SER A 16 14.53 -8.93 -4.53
N ASP A 17 14.71 -9.67 -5.62
CA ASP A 17 14.11 -9.39 -6.92
C ASP A 17 12.57 -9.35 -6.84
N LEU A 18 11.97 -10.24 -6.04
CA LEU A 18 10.52 -10.24 -5.82
C LEU A 18 10.05 -8.99 -5.07
N ALA A 19 10.79 -8.57 -4.05
CA ALA A 19 10.50 -7.34 -3.33
C ALA A 19 10.61 -6.10 -4.23
N ASP A 20 11.54 -6.07 -5.19
CA ASP A 20 11.64 -5.03 -6.22
C ASP A 20 10.44 -5.07 -7.17
N ALA A 21 10.09 -6.24 -7.66
CA ALA A 21 8.97 -6.40 -8.58
C ALA A 21 7.62 -6.00 -7.95
N LEU A 22 7.38 -6.37 -6.68
CA LEU A 22 6.20 -5.93 -5.92
C LEU A 22 6.15 -4.41 -5.81
N GLN A 23 7.26 -3.76 -5.46
CA GLN A 23 7.34 -2.31 -5.38
C GLN A 23 6.98 -1.64 -6.69
N VAL A 24 7.62 -2.06 -7.79
CA VAL A 24 7.38 -1.46 -9.10
C VAL A 24 5.90 -1.62 -9.51
N ALA A 25 5.32 -2.80 -9.26
CA ALA A 25 3.93 -3.09 -9.61
C ALA A 25 2.95 -2.19 -8.85
N PHE A 26 3.02 -2.18 -7.52
CA PHE A 26 2.10 -1.43 -6.68
C PHE A 26 2.28 0.07 -6.85
N LEU A 27 3.52 0.57 -6.98
CA LEU A 27 3.77 1.99 -7.22
C LEU A 27 3.15 2.47 -8.55
N ALA A 28 3.31 1.69 -9.62
CA ALA A 28 2.74 2.04 -10.92
C ALA A 28 1.20 2.15 -10.85
N GLU A 29 0.55 1.23 -10.16
CA GLU A 29 -0.91 1.16 -10.12
C GLU A 29 -1.52 2.16 -9.12
N THR A 30 -0.85 2.46 -8.00
CA THR A 30 -1.29 3.54 -7.10
C THR A 30 -1.15 4.91 -7.77
N TYR A 31 -0.11 5.12 -8.60
CA TYR A 31 -0.02 6.32 -9.44
C TYR A 31 -1.14 6.40 -10.47
N ALA A 32 -1.49 5.28 -11.12
CA ALA A 32 -2.61 5.23 -12.07
C ALA A 32 -3.96 5.59 -11.41
N MET A 33 -4.10 5.36 -10.10
CA MET A 33 -5.27 5.75 -9.30
C MET A 33 -5.22 7.20 -8.80
N GLY A 34 -4.21 8.00 -9.17
CA GLY A 34 -4.04 9.37 -8.68
C GLY A 34 -5.21 10.33 -8.97
N SER A 35 -6.07 10.01 -9.93
CA SER A 35 -7.28 10.78 -10.25
C SER A 35 -8.57 10.21 -9.65
N CYS A 36 -8.51 9.11 -8.90
CA CYS A 36 -9.69 8.41 -8.36
C CYS A 36 -10.23 9.02 -7.05
N GLY A 37 -9.72 10.17 -6.61
CA GLY A 37 -10.24 10.85 -5.43
C GLY A 37 -11.71 11.22 -5.56
N GLY A 38 -12.48 11.02 -4.49
CA GLY A 38 -13.92 11.28 -4.45
C GLY A 38 -14.76 10.32 -5.31
N MET A 39 -14.22 9.16 -5.74
CA MET A 39 -14.96 8.21 -6.56
C MET A 39 -16.23 7.65 -5.89
N ALA A 40 -16.30 7.67 -4.56
CA ALA A 40 -17.42 7.16 -3.80
C ALA A 40 -18.61 8.13 -3.74
N GLY A 41 -18.37 9.43 -3.88
CA GLY A 41 -19.38 10.45 -3.64
C GLY A 41 -19.38 11.01 -2.22
N VAL A 42 -20.34 11.89 -1.96
CA VAL A 42 -20.59 12.58 -0.68
C VAL A 42 -21.86 12.14 0.02
N ASP A 43 -22.69 11.31 -0.64
CA ASP A 43 -23.85 10.73 0.01
C ASP A 43 -23.45 9.78 1.15
N GLU A 44 -24.37 9.54 2.08
CA GLU A 44 -24.09 8.73 3.29
C GLU A 44 -23.51 7.34 2.98
N GLU A 45 -24.06 6.66 1.96
CA GLU A 45 -23.58 5.34 1.55
C GLU A 45 -22.22 5.45 0.85
N GLY A 46 -22.01 6.47 0.02
CA GLY A 46 -20.71 6.78 -0.58
C GLY A 46 -19.62 7.05 0.47
N VAL A 47 -19.93 7.81 1.51
CA VAL A 47 -18.99 8.08 2.62
C VAL A 47 -18.67 6.81 3.40
N GLU A 48 -19.66 5.97 3.68
CA GLU A 48 -19.43 4.70 4.38
C GLU A 48 -18.62 3.71 3.54
N TRP A 49 -18.97 3.55 2.26
CA TRP A 49 -18.25 2.69 1.33
C TRP A 49 -16.82 3.18 1.10
N GLY A 50 -16.63 4.49 0.91
CA GLY A 50 -15.31 5.09 0.73
C GLY A 50 -14.39 4.85 1.93
N LYS A 51 -14.91 4.93 3.16
CA LYS A 51 -14.14 4.59 4.38
C LYS A 51 -13.73 3.12 4.42
N ASP A 52 -14.64 2.19 4.11
CA ASP A 52 -14.30 0.75 4.07
C ASP A 52 -13.25 0.45 3.00
N TYR A 53 -13.40 1.05 1.80
CA TYR A 53 -12.42 0.93 0.73
C TYR A 53 -11.05 1.49 1.15
N ASP A 54 -10.98 2.73 1.64
CA ASP A 54 -9.72 3.37 2.03
C ASP A 54 -9.00 2.60 3.15
N GLN A 55 -9.76 2.04 4.11
CA GLN A 55 -9.22 1.18 5.15
C GLN A 55 -8.60 -0.08 4.56
N ARG A 56 -9.31 -0.79 3.68
CA ARG A 56 -8.79 -2.01 3.04
C ARG A 56 -7.54 -1.74 2.21
N VAL A 57 -7.53 -0.64 1.47
CA VAL A 57 -6.34 -0.22 0.70
C VAL A 57 -5.16 0.05 1.62
N THR A 58 -5.38 0.74 2.74
CA THR A 58 -4.33 1.00 3.73
C THR A 58 -3.77 -0.29 4.31
N GLU A 59 -4.64 -1.22 4.71
CA GLU A 59 -4.25 -2.53 5.25
C GLU A 59 -3.45 -3.36 4.22
N LEU A 60 -3.90 -3.39 2.96
CA LEU A 60 -3.24 -4.08 1.87
C LEU A 60 -1.85 -3.52 1.57
N LEU A 61 -1.74 -2.19 1.42
CA LEU A 61 -0.47 -1.53 1.12
C LEU A 61 0.54 -1.69 2.27
N THR A 62 0.06 -1.66 3.51
CA THR A 62 0.90 -1.92 4.69
C THR A 62 1.41 -3.37 4.67
N LEU A 63 0.53 -4.34 4.40
CA LEU A 63 0.91 -5.75 4.34
C LEU A 63 1.90 -6.03 3.18
N ALA A 64 1.70 -5.40 2.02
CA ALA A 64 2.63 -5.49 0.89
C ALA A 64 4.00 -4.89 1.22
N ALA A 65 4.04 -3.78 1.97
CA ALA A 65 5.28 -3.18 2.43
C ALA A 65 6.03 -4.04 3.43
N ASP A 66 5.33 -4.56 4.44
CA ASP A 66 5.93 -5.46 5.42
C ASP A 66 6.43 -6.75 4.75
N LEU A 67 5.73 -7.29 3.74
CA LEU A 67 6.19 -8.44 2.97
C LEU A 67 7.46 -8.10 2.19
N GLY A 68 7.50 -6.96 1.49
CA GLY A 68 8.69 -6.52 0.75
C GLY A 68 9.92 -6.41 1.66
N GLU A 69 9.76 -5.81 2.84
CA GLU A 69 10.84 -5.73 3.84
C GLU A 69 11.25 -7.12 4.36
N GLY A 70 10.26 -7.96 4.69
CA GLY A 70 10.49 -9.33 5.16
C GLY A 70 11.25 -10.18 4.12
N LEU A 71 10.93 -10.03 2.84
CA LEU A 71 11.63 -10.71 1.74
C LEU A 71 13.10 -10.27 1.63
N GLN A 72 13.39 -8.97 1.72
CA GLN A 72 14.77 -8.49 1.67
C GLN A 72 15.59 -8.95 2.86
N ARG A 73 15.03 -8.85 4.08
CA ARG A 73 15.68 -9.33 5.31
C ARG A 73 15.92 -10.84 5.26
N PHE A 74 14.92 -11.61 4.83
CA PHE A 74 15.07 -13.05 4.70
C PHE A 74 16.06 -13.44 3.61
N GLY A 75 16.05 -12.75 2.46
CA GLY A 75 17.01 -12.95 1.38
C GLY A 75 18.46 -12.74 1.83
N LYS A 76 18.71 -11.71 2.65
CA LYS A 76 20.01 -11.49 3.30
C LYS A 76 20.43 -12.67 4.17
N VAL A 77 19.55 -13.16 5.04
CA VAL A 77 19.83 -14.32 5.92
C VAL A 77 20.19 -15.57 5.10
N ILE A 78 19.49 -15.83 3.99
CA ILE A 78 19.80 -16.96 3.11
C ILE A 78 21.21 -16.83 2.53
N ILE A 79 21.61 -15.64 2.06
CA ILE A 79 22.95 -15.39 1.51
C ILE A 79 24.03 -15.59 2.58
N GLU A 80 23.81 -15.09 3.80
CA GLU A 80 24.73 -15.24 4.92
C GLU A 80 24.89 -16.70 5.36
N ASN A 81 23.81 -17.49 5.35
CA ASN A 81 23.85 -18.93 5.60
C ASN A 81 24.67 -19.67 4.53
N GLY A 82 24.42 -19.37 3.24
CA GLY A 82 25.19 -19.94 2.13
C GLY A 82 26.68 -19.63 2.22
N TYR A 83 27.04 -18.41 2.63
CA TYR A 83 28.42 -18.01 2.82
C TYR A 83 29.08 -18.68 4.03
N THR A 84 28.33 -18.91 5.10
CA THR A 84 28.81 -19.66 6.28
C THR A 84 29.16 -21.09 5.91
N HIS A 85 28.29 -21.77 5.14
CA HIS A 85 28.57 -23.09 4.58
C HIS A 85 29.81 -23.08 3.67
N TYR A 86 29.95 -22.06 2.82
CA TYR A 86 31.13 -21.89 1.95
C TYR A 86 32.43 -21.76 2.76
N LEU A 87 32.44 -20.94 3.81
CA LEU A 87 33.61 -20.78 4.67
C LEU A 87 33.95 -22.08 5.42
N ALA A 88 32.95 -22.84 5.87
CA ALA A 88 33.18 -24.13 6.53
C ALA A 88 33.84 -25.15 5.58
N ASP A 89 33.39 -25.20 4.32
CA ASP A 89 33.98 -26.05 3.28
C ASP A 89 35.40 -25.60 2.91
N TYR A 90 35.59 -24.30 2.67
CA TYR A 90 36.91 -23.72 2.38
C TYR A 90 37.91 -23.97 3.52
N ASN A 91 37.51 -23.79 4.78
CA ASN A 91 38.37 -24.03 5.94
C ASN A 91 38.69 -25.52 6.17
N SER A 92 37.97 -26.42 5.52
CA SER A 92 38.25 -27.86 5.54
C SER A 92 39.32 -28.28 4.53
N VAL A 93 39.73 -27.39 3.62
CA VAL A 93 40.80 -27.64 2.64
C VAL A 93 42.18 -27.54 3.31
N LEU A 94 43.00 -28.59 3.18
CA LEU A 94 44.39 -28.58 3.65
C LEU A 94 45.26 -27.74 2.70
N ASN A 95 45.94 -26.72 3.22
CA ASN A 95 46.82 -25.80 2.49
C ASN A 95 46.12 -25.09 1.30
N PRO A 96 45.10 -24.25 1.55
CA PRO A 96 44.44 -23.52 0.48
C PRO A 96 45.44 -22.60 -0.24
N THR A 97 45.40 -22.58 -1.57
CA THR A 97 46.34 -21.84 -2.42
C THR A 97 45.87 -20.43 -2.78
N ALA A 98 44.63 -20.08 -2.43
CA ALA A 98 44.03 -18.77 -2.64
C ALA A 98 43.12 -18.44 -1.44
N PRO A 99 42.96 -17.16 -1.07
CA PRO A 99 42.04 -16.75 0.01
C PRO A 99 40.57 -17.10 -0.35
N PRO A 100 39.68 -17.17 0.65
CA PRO A 100 38.27 -17.41 0.39
C PRO A 100 37.68 -16.24 -0.41
N THR A 101 36.75 -16.56 -1.32
CA THR A 101 35.97 -15.58 -2.08
C THR A 101 35.18 -14.70 -1.11
N ALA A 102 35.05 -13.41 -1.41
CA ALA A 102 34.23 -12.51 -0.62
C ALA A 102 32.74 -12.89 -0.68
N MET A 103 32.00 -12.58 0.38
CA MET A 103 30.55 -12.75 0.41
C MET A 103 29.90 -11.98 -0.74
N PRO A 104 28.93 -12.57 -1.47
CA PRO A 104 28.13 -11.83 -2.43
C PRO A 104 27.49 -10.60 -1.79
N ALA A 105 27.40 -9.51 -2.55
CA ALA A 105 26.72 -8.31 -2.08
C ALA A 105 25.26 -8.64 -1.75
N THR A 106 24.84 -8.33 -0.53
CA THR A 106 23.43 -8.43 -0.12
C THR A 106 22.76 -7.09 -0.38
N PRO A 107 21.59 -7.06 -1.04
CA PRO A 107 20.84 -5.82 -1.16
C PRO A 107 20.47 -5.31 0.23
N THR A 108 20.68 -4.01 0.45
CA THR A 108 20.29 -3.34 1.70
C THR A 108 18.76 -3.35 1.79
N PRO A 109 18.16 -3.83 2.91
CA PRO A 109 16.73 -3.71 3.08
C PRO A 109 16.32 -2.24 3.04
N GLU A 110 15.44 -1.90 2.10
CA GLU A 110 14.88 -0.56 1.95
C GLU A 110 13.41 -0.63 2.34
N ILE A 111 12.96 0.29 3.19
CA ILE A 111 11.52 0.43 3.46
C ILE A 111 10.91 1.09 2.24
N LYS A 112 10.09 0.33 1.51
CA LYS A 112 9.54 0.79 0.24
C LYS A 112 8.16 1.42 0.42
N TYR A 113 7.98 2.58 -0.20
CA TYR A 113 6.73 3.33 -0.18
C TYR A 113 5.96 3.13 -1.48
N TYR A 114 4.77 2.55 -1.38
CA TYR A 114 3.99 2.14 -2.54
C TYR A 114 3.06 3.25 -3.08
N GLY A 115 3.09 4.46 -2.51
CA GLY A 115 2.06 5.48 -2.78
C GLY A 115 0.77 5.19 -2.00
N SER A 116 -0.01 6.23 -1.72
CA SER A 116 -1.38 6.07 -1.22
C SER A 116 -2.33 6.70 -2.24
N PRO A 117 -3.28 5.95 -2.82
CA PRO A 117 -4.26 6.55 -3.70
C PRO A 117 -5.06 7.61 -2.92
N PRO A 118 -5.57 8.65 -3.60
CA PRO A 118 -6.43 9.64 -2.95
C PRO A 118 -7.64 8.97 -2.29
N SER A 119 -8.16 9.57 -1.22
CA SER A 119 -9.35 9.06 -0.54
C SER A 119 -10.51 8.87 -1.51
N ALA A 120 -11.15 7.71 -1.44
CA ALA A 120 -12.31 7.40 -2.25
C ALA A 120 -13.51 8.30 -1.92
N GLY A 121 -13.62 8.74 -0.67
CA GLY A 121 -14.70 9.64 -0.23
C GLY A 121 -14.44 11.10 -0.60
N GLY A 122 -15.52 11.87 -0.69
CA GLY A 122 -15.46 13.33 -0.89
C GLY A 122 -16.15 13.79 -2.16
N PRO A 123 -16.11 15.12 -2.44
CA PRO A 123 -16.82 15.71 -3.56
C PRO A 123 -16.53 14.98 -4.88
N SER A 124 -17.59 14.59 -5.56
CA SER A 124 -17.51 13.85 -6.82
C SER A 124 -18.21 14.60 -7.96
N GLY A 125 -17.82 14.28 -9.19
CA GLY A 125 -18.49 14.75 -10.41
C GLY A 125 -19.32 13.64 -11.07
N GLY A 126 -19.68 12.58 -10.33
CA GLY A 126 -20.23 11.36 -10.90
C GLY A 126 -21.66 11.49 -11.42
N LEU A 127 -22.41 12.48 -10.94
CA LEU A 127 -23.66 12.93 -11.57
C LEU A 127 -23.34 14.00 -12.62
N ARG A 128 -22.82 13.55 -13.76
CA ARG A 128 -22.49 14.37 -14.94
C ARG A 128 -23.76 15.01 -15.54
N ASP A 129 -23.60 15.93 -16.50
CA ASP A 129 -24.71 16.65 -17.18
C ASP A 129 -25.81 15.73 -17.74
N ASP A 130 -25.46 14.51 -18.15
CA ASP A 130 -26.39 13.46 -18.62
C ASP A 130 -27.46 13.10 -17.58
N PHE A 131 -27.21 13.42 -16.32
CA PHE A 131 -28.09 13.22 -15.17
C PHE A 131 -28.52 14.53 -14.48
N ALA A 132 -28.34 15.68 -15.12
CA ALA A 132 -28.77 16.97 -14.59
C ALA A 132 -30.27 17.01 -14.25
N SER A 133 -31.09 16.27 -15.00
CA SER A 133 -32.52 16.08 -14.71
C SER A 133 -32.77 15.30 -13.42
N LEU A 134 -31.89 14.35 -13.06
CA LEU A 134 -31.97 13.64 -11.78
C LEU A 134 -31.66 14.57 -10.62
N ILE A 135 -30.60 15.38 -10.72
CA ILE A 135 -30.20 16.33 -9.67
C ILE A 135 -31.31 17.35 -9.42
N LYS A 136 -31.82 17.98 -10.47
CA LYS A 136 -32.91 18.97 -10.35
C LYS A 136 -34.17 18.36 -9.72
N PHE A 137 -34.52 17.15 -10.12
CA PHE A 137 -35.67 16.45 -9.56
C PHE A 137 -35.45 16.08 -8.09
N ALA A 138 -34.26 15.57 -7.76
CA ALA A 138 -33.84 15.20 -6.41
C ALA A 138 -33.84 16.37 -5.43
N ASP A 139 -33.32 17.53 -5.84
CA ASP A 139 -33.31 18.77 -5.05
C ASP A 139 -34.73 19.23 -4.71
N GLU A 140 -35.65 19.12 -5.67
CA GLU A 140 -37.04 19.52 -5.53
C GLU A 140 -37.84 18.61 -4.58
N VAL A 141 -37.53 17.31 -4.55
CA VAL A 141 -38.19 16.34 -3.66
C VAL A 141 -37.40 16.07 -2.36
N GLY A 142 -36.23 16.68 -2.20
CA GLY A 142 -35.38 16.56 -1.01
C GLY A 142 -34.73 15.19 -0.81
N ILE A 143 -34.49 14.42 -1.88
CA ILE A 143 -33.92 13.06 -1.78
C ILE A 143 -32.54 13.04 -2.45
N PRO A 144 -31.44 12.92 -1.70
CA PRO A 144 -30.10 12.90 -2.28
C PRO A 144 -29.89 11.60 -3.07
N VAL A 145 -29.64 11.75 -4.38
CA VAL A 145 -29.25 10.65 -5.26
C VAL A 145 -27.75 10.38 -5.05
N PRO A 146 -27.33 9.12 -4.84
CA PRO A 146 -25.91 8.78 -4.70
C PRO A 146 -25.09 9.33 -5.88
N ASP A 147 -23.97 9.99 -5.60
CA ASP A 147 -23.25 10.82 -6.58
C ASP A 147 -21.91 10.24 -7.06
N GLY A 148 -21.45 9.10 -6.52
CA GLY A 148 -20.19 8.46 -6.90
C GLY A 148 -19.88 8.36 -8.40
N ASP A 149 -18.59 8.46 -8.73
CA ASP A 149 -18.06 8.58 -10.09
C ASP A 149 -17.73 7.21 -10.68
N THR A 150 -18.57 6.75 -11.62
CA THR A 150 -18.46 5.41 -12.23
C THR A 150 -17.22 5.22 -13.11
N ASP A 151 -16.66 6.31 -13.64
CA ASP A 151 -15.46 6.26 -14.48
C ASP A 151 -14.22 6.13 -13.60
N LYS A 152 -14.17 6.86 -12.49
CA LYS A 152 -13.13 6.70 -11.47
C LYS A 152 -13.19 5.32 -10.80
N LEU A 153 -14.40 4.83 -10.47
CA LEU A 153 -14.58 3.48 -9.95
C LEU A 153 -14.08 2.41 -10.92
N GLN A 154 -14.33 2.58 -12.23
CA GLN A 154 -13.76 1.69 -13.24
C GLN A 154 -12.23 1.77 -13.28
N THR A 155 -11.68 2.97 -13.25
CA THR A 155 -10.22 3.19 -13.27
C THR A 155 -9.53 2.50 -12.08
N ALA A 156 -10.11 2.64 -10.88
CA ALA A 156 -9.65 1.93 -9.69
C ALA A 156 -9.80 0.41 -9.84
N ALA A 157 -10.96 -0.07 -10.32
CA ALA A 157 -11.20 -1.49 -10.55
C ALA A 157 -10.15 -2.11 -11.48
N ASP A 158 -9.82 -1.42 -12.58
CA ASP A 158 -8.86 -1.89 -13.56
C ASP A 158 -7.43 -1.90 -13.00
N ALA A 159 -7.04 -0.91 -12.21
CA ALA A 159 -5.72 -0.86 -11.56
C ALA A 159 -5.52 -2.04 -10.61
N TRP A 160 -6.48 -2.28 -9.73
CA TRP A 160 -6.46 -3.46 -8.84
C TRP A 160 -6.49 -4.77 -9.62
N LYS A 161 -7.24 -4.82 -10.73
CA LYS A 161 -7.27 -6.02 -11.59
C LYS A 161 -5.92 -6.29 -12.22
N ARG A 162 -5.22 -5.27 -12.68
CA ARG A 162 -3.88 -5.42 -13.27
C ARG A 162 -2.87 -5.94 -12.25
N LEU A 163 -2.90 -5.48 -10.99
CA LEU A 163 -2.13 -6.08 -9.90
C LEU A 163 -2.43 -7.58 -9.78
N GLN A 164 -3.70 -7.95 -9.75
CA GLN A 164 -4.12 -9.35 -9.65
C GLN A 164 -3.76 -10.20 -10.89
N THR A 165 -3.74 -9.68 -12.11
CA THR A 165 -3.59 -10.53 -13.31
C THR A 165 -2.24 -10.42 -13.99
N ASN A 166 -1.74 -9.20 -14.19
CA ASN A 166 -0.58 -8.96 -15.02
C ASN A 166 0.72 -9.25 -14.27
N TYR A 167 0.70 -9.12 -12.95
CA TYR A 167 1.87 -9.36 -12.10
C TYR A 167 1.87 -10.78 -11.53
N THR A 168 0.71 -11.40 -11.31
CA THR A 168 0.61 -12.79 -10.81
C THR A 168 1.37 -13.80 -11.68
N ALA A 169 1.34 -13.68 -13.01
CA ALA A 169 2.09 -14.59 -13.87
C ALA A 169 3.62 -14.55 -13.62
N ASN A 170 4.15 -13.37 -13.26
CA ASN A 170 5.58 -13.17 -13.01
C ASN A 170 5.97 -13.42 -11.55
N LEU A 171 5.02 -13.33 -10.60
CA LEU A 171 5.28 -13.39 -9.16
C LEU A 171 4.86 -14.74 -8.52
N ALA A 172 3.88 -15.46 -9.09
CA ALA A 172 3.21 -16.62 -8.45
C ALA A 172 4.07 -17.88 -8.26
N SER A 173 5.34 -17.87 -8.71
CA SER A 173 6.21 -19.05 -8.58
C SER A 173 7.64 -18.73 -8.18
N VAL A 174 7.99 -17.46 -7.96
CA VAL A 174 9.38 -17.06 -7.72
C VAL A 174 9.93 -17.76 -6.47
N LEU A 175 9.20 -17.72 -5.36
CA LEU A 175 9.65 -18.30 -4.10
C LEU A 175 9.46 -19.81 -4.06
N THR A 176 8.42 -20.34 -4.69
CA THR A 176 8.25 -21.79 -4.81
C THR A 176 9.37 -22.43 -5.64
N ASN A 177 9.79 -21.78 -6.73
CA ASN A 177 10.93 -22.26 -7.53
C ASN A 177 12.23 -22.19 -6.72
N ALA A 178 12.45 -21.10 -5.97
CA ALA A 178 13.58 -21.00 -5.05
C ALA A 178 13.53 -22.09 -3.96
N ALA A 179 12.35 -22.40 -3.42
CA ALA A 179 12.17 -23.47 -2.43
C ALA A 179 12.52 -24.85 -3.00
N THR A 180 12.13 -25.13 -4.24
CA THR A 180 12.48 -26.39 -4.92
C THR A 180 13.99 -26.53 -5.13
N VAL A 181 14.70 -25.44 -5.43
CA VAL A 181 16.17 -25.46 -5.50
C VAL A 181 16.77 -25.76 -4.12
N MET A 182 16.22 -25.18 -3.06
CA MET A 182 16.66 -25.43 -1.69
C MET A 182 16.39 -26.86 -1.19
N ASP A 183 15.27 -27.48 -1.59
CA ASP A 183 14.97 -28.89 -1.26
C ASP A 183 16.01 -29.87 -1.83
N GLY A 184 16.74 -29.46 -2.88
CA GLY A 184 17.84 -30.24 -3.45
C GLY A 184 19.11 -30.24 -2.59
N CYS A 185 19.16 -29.45 -1.52
CA CYS A 185 20.29 -29.38 -0.60
C CYS A 185 20.04 -30.25 0.64
N ASP A 186 21.09 -30.94 1.11
CA ASP A 186 21.00 -31.82 2.29
C ASP A 186 20.92 -31.11 3.68
N PRO A 187 21.48 -29.90 3.90
CA PRO A 187 21.48 -29.27 5.21
C PRO A 187 20.08 -28.98 5.79
N ALA A 188 19.91 -29.11 7.11
CA ALA A 188 18.64 -28.90 7.79
C ALA A 188 18.11 -27.46 7.68
N ASP A 189 19.00 -26.48 7.58
CA ASP A 189 18.66 -25.08 7.33
C ASP A 189 18.10 -24.86 5.91
N ALA A 190 18.53 -25.62 4.91
CA ALA A 190 17.97 -25.56 3.56
C ALA A 190 16.47 -25.95 3.55
N ILE A 191 16.09 -26.99 4.29
CA ILE A 191 14.70 -27.44 4.45
C ILE A 191 13.86 -26.36 5.13
N ALA A 192 14.39 -25.74 6.19
CA ALA A 192 13.70 -24.66 6.89
C ALA A 192 13.51 -23.43 6.00
N ILE A 193 14.53 -23.07 5.20
CA ILE A 193 14.44 -21.99 4.21
C ILE A 193 13.37 -22.30 3.17
N ALA A 194 13.36 -23.52 2.61
CA ALA A 194 12.36 -23.93 1.62
C ALA A 194 10.92 -23.84 2.15
N ALA A 195 10.68 -24.26 3.40
CA ALA A 195 9.37 -24.13 4.04
C ALA A 195 8.93 -22.67 4.21
N LYS A 196 9.86 -21.80 4.63
CA LYS A 196 9.60 -20.36 4.79
C LYS A 196 9.33 -19.67 3.46
N LEU A 197 10.09 -19.99 2.41
CA LEU A 197 9.87 -19.49 1.05
C LEU A 197 8.45 -19.80 0.55
N ARG A 198 7.97 -21.02 0.77
CA ARG A 198 6.58 -21.42 0.42
C ARG A 198 5.55 -20.64 1.22
N THR A 199 5.78 -20.44 2.51
CA THR A 199 4.88 -19.64 3.36
C THR A 199 4.79 -18.20 2.86
N LEU A 200 5.92 -17.61 2.45
CA LEU A 200 5.96 -16.27 1.88
C LEU A 200 5.34 -16.22 0.48
N GLN A 201 5.42 -17.30 -0.32
CA GLN A 201 4.67 -17.39 -1.59
C GLN A 201 3.16 -17.31 -1.35
N THR A 202 2.64 -18.04 -0.36
CA THR A 202 1.23 -17.95 0.02
C THR A 202 0.86 -16.51 0.38
N ALA A 203 1.74 -15.78 1.09
CA ALA A 203 1.49 -14.39 1.43
C ALA A 203 1.44 -13.46 0.19
N VAL A 204 2.28 -13.70 -0.81
CA VAL A 204 2.19 -13.02 -2.11
C VAL A 204 0.83 -13.28 -2.77
N ASP A 205 0.42 -14.55 -2.83
CA ASP A 205 -0.85 -14.93 -3.47
C ASP A 205 -2.06 -14.32 -2.75
N ASP A 206 -2.00 -14.21 -1.42
CA ASP A 206 -3.03 -13.58 -0.60
C ASP A 206 -3.16 -12.08 -0.90
N ILE A 207 -2.05 -11.35 -0.93
CA ILE A 207 -2.01 -9.92 -1.29
C ILE A 207 -2.57 -9.68 -2.69
N LEU A 208 -2.21 -10.53 -3.67
CA LEU A 208 -2.72 -10.42 -5.02
C LEU A 208 -4.22 -10.79 -5.10
N GLY A 209 -4.67 -11.72 -4.26
CA GLY A 209 -6.08 -12.04 -4.04
C GLY A 209 -6.89 -10.85 -3.54
N GLU A 210 -6.38 -10.13 -2.54
CA GLU A 210 -7.01 -8.90 -2.01
C GLU A 210 -7.10 -7.78 -3.05
N CYS A 211 -6.11 -7.64 -3.93
CA CYS A 211 -6.22 -6.74 -5.09
C CYS A 211 -7.44 -7.13 -5.95
N GLY A 212 -7.65 -8.43 -6.18
CA GLY A 212 -8.85 -8.93 -6.84
C GLY A 212 -10.15 -8.57 -6.12
N GLU A 213 -10.19 -8.68 -4.80
CA GLU A 213 -11.36 -8.31 -3.99
C GLU A 213 -11.69 -6.82 -4.07
N LEU A 214 -10.67 -5.95 -4.06
CA LEU A 214 -10.81 -4.49 -4.23
C LEU A 214 -11.29 -4.12 -5.64
N SER A 215 -10.77 -4.80 -6.66
CA SER A 215 -11.24 -4.65 -8.04
C SER A 215 -12.74 -4.97 -8.16
N GLN A 216 -13.16 -6.09 -7.56
CA GLN A 216 -14.56 -6.48 -7.52
C GLN A 216 -15.40 -5.50 -6.72
N LEU A 217 -14.89 -5.01 -5.57
CA LEU A 217 -15.59 -4.02 -4.73
C LEU A 217 -15.92 -2.74 -5.51
N CYS A 218 -14.96 -2.23 -6.30
CA CYS A 218 -15.16 -1.05 -7.16
C CYS A 218 -16.15 -1.34 -8.29
N SER A 219 -16.03 -2.51 -8.93
CA SER A 219 -16.89 -2.93 -10.05
C SER A 219 -18.35 -3.12 -9.62
N ASP A 220 -18.57 -3.75 -8.46
CA ASP A 220 -19.90 -3.94 -7.87
C ASP A 220 -20.54 -2.59 -7.55
N TYR A 221 -19.80 -1.69 -6.91
CA TYR A 221 -20.33 -0.37 -6.56
C TYR A 221 -20.67 0.46 -7.81
N LYS A 222 -19.82 0.42 -8.84
CA LYS A 222 -20.11 1.01 -10.14
C LYS A 222 -21.41 0.45 -10.75
N ALA A 223 -21.55 -0.88 -10.78
CA ALA A 223 -22.70 -1.54 -11.37
C ALA A 223 -24.00 -1.18 -10.63
N ASP A 224 -23.94 -1.11 -9.30
CA ASP A 224 -25.06 -0.74 -8.44
C ASP A 224 -25.48 0.72 -8.67
N LEU A 225 -24.53 1.65 -8.78
CA LEU A 225 -24.80 3.06 -9.12
C LEU A 225 -25.40 3.19 -10.52
N HIS A 226 -24.84 2.48 -11.49
CA HIS A 226 -25.34 2.48 -12.87
C HIS A 226 -26.79 1.96 -12.94
N ARG A 227 -27.08 0.83 -12.30
CA ARG A 227 -28.42 0.24 -12.25
C ARG A 227 -29.44 1.18 -11.61
N LEU A 228 -29.08 1.78 -10.47
CA LEU A 228 -29.95 2.76 -9.81
C LEU A 228 -30.24 3.95 -10.74
N ARG A 229 -29.21 4.57 -11.30
CA ARG A 229 -29.35 5.80 -12.10
C ARG A 229 -30.03 5.54 -13.46
N LYS A 230 -29.51 4.61 -14.26
CA LYS A 230 -29.95 4.34 -15.64
C LYS A 230 -31.21 3.49 -15.70
N GLU A 231 -31.20 2.34 -15.04
CA GLU A 231 -32.29 1.36 -15.23
C GLU A 231 -33.53 1.74 -14.44
N THR A 232 -33.35 2.41 -13.29
CA THR A 232 -34.43 2.64 -12.34
C THR A 232 -34.93 4.08 -12.33
N ILE A 233 -34.06 5.05 -12.02
CA ILE A 233 -34.49 6.45 -11.85
C ILE A 233 -34.75 7.10 -13.22
N GLU A 234 -33.83 6.97 -14.19
CA GLU A 234 -34.02 7.55 -15.52
C GLU A 234 -35.25 6.97 -16.24
N THR A 235 -35.48 5.65 -16.14
CA THR A 235 -36.73 5.03 -16.63
C THR A 235 -37.98 5.64 -16.00
N ALA A 236 -38.00 5.82 -14.67
CA ALA A 236 -39.14 6.42 -13.98
C ALA A 236 -39.37 7.88 -14.39
N LEU A 237 -38.30 8.66 -14.61
CA LEU A 237 -38.41 10.03 -15.12
C LEU A 237 -38.90 10.08 -16.57
N ASN A 238 -38.47 9.15 -17.43
CA ASN A 238 -38.94 9.05 -18.81
C ASN A 238 -40.44 8.70 -18.88
N GLU A 239 -40.91 7.78 -18.02
CA GLU A 239 -42.34 7.49 -17.87
C GLU A 239 -43.13 8.74 -17.47
N LEU A 240 -42.64 9.49 -16.47
CA LEU A 240 -43.27 10.76 -16.06
C LEU A 240 -43.30 11.75 -17.22
N GLY A 241 -42.20 11.92 -17.96
CA GLY A 241 -42.14 12.80 -19.13
C GLY A 241 -43.12 12.40 -20.24
N ALA A 242 -43.31 11.10 -20.49
CA ALA A 242 -44.27 10.61 -21.48
C ALA A 242 -45.72 10.93 -21.11
N ILE A 243 -46.10 10.80 -19.82
CA ILE A 243 -47.44 11.19 -19.32
C ILE A 243 -47.71 12.68 -19.57
N ILE A 244 -46.69 13.52 -19.43
CA ILE A 244 -46.81 14.97 -19.65
C ILE A 244 -46.92 15.30 -21.15
N ALA A 245 -46.19 14.56 -21.99
CA ALA A 245 -46.09 14.85 -23.43
C ALA A 245 -47.34 14.48 -24.25
N THR A 246 -48.15 13.51 -23.82
CA THR A 246 -49.35 13.06 -24.57
C THR A 246 -50.47 14.10 -24.63
N GLU A 247 -50.51 15.08 -23.73
CA GLU A 247 -51.59 16.06 -23.66
C GLU A 247 -51.36 17.30 -24.54
N TRP A 248 -50.11 17.67 -24.79
CA TRP A 248 -49.75 18.74 -25.70
C TRP A 248 -49.56 18.15 -27.10
N ALA A 249 -50.63 18.00 -27.87
CA ALA A 249 -50.60 17.49 -29.25
C ALA A 249 -49.85 18.40 -30.27
N VAL A 250 -48.84 19.16 -29.85
CA VAL A 250 -47.92 19.91 -30.71
C VAL A 250 -46.50 19.65 -30.24
N GLY A 251 -45.66 19.22 -31.18
CA GLY A 251 -44.28 18.80 -30.96
C GLY A 251 -43.43 19.82 -30.21
N VAL A 252 -43.39 19.68 -28.90
CA VAL A 252 -42.28 20.18 -28.08
C VAL A 252 -41.23 19.09 -28.10
N LEU A 253 -40.10 19.39 -28.75
CA LEU A 253 -38.91 18.55 -28.75
C LEU A 253 -38.55 18.16 -27.32
N THR A 254 -38.45 16.85 -27.10
CA THR A 254 -38.16 16.11 -25.86
C THR A 254 -36.88 16.60 -25.17
N SER A 255 -36.97 17.74 -24.54
CA SER A 255 -35.88 18.29 -23.78
C SER A 255 -36.51 19.06 -22.63
N TRP A 256 -36.00 18.84 -21.41
CA TRP A 256 -36.25 19.66 -20.23
C TRP A 256 -37.60 19.48 -19.50
N VAL A 257 -37.59 18.70 -18.40
CA VAL A 257 -38.40 18.98 -17.21
C VAL A 257 -37.98 20.38 -16.71
N THR A 258 -38.50 21.45 -17.30
CA THR A 258 -38.05 22.84 -17.05
C THR A 258 -38.84 23.55 -15.95
N PHE A 259 -39.69 22.85 -15.20
CA PHE A 259 -40.41 23.49 -14.11
C PHE A 259 -40.29 22.63 -12.86
N GLY A 260 -39.31 22.95 -12.02
CA GLY A 260 -39.39 22.59 -10.60
C GLY A 260 -40.71 23.14 -10.06
N VAL A 261 -41.65 22.24 -9.78
CA VAL A 261 -42.99 22.28 -9.11
C VAL A 261 -43.90 23.52 -9.30
N SER A 262 -43.46 24.60 -9.94
CA SER A 262 -44.08 25.92 -9.91
C SER A 262 -44.87 26.30 -11.17
N ALA A 263 -44.97 25.43 -12.17
CA ALA A 263 -45.94 25.60 -13.27
C ALA A 263 -47.14 24.66 -13.11
N LEU A 264 -47.98 24.92 -12.09
CA LEU A 264 -49.36 24.41 -12.03
C LEU A 264 -50.33 25.26 -12.87
N ALA A 265 -49.88 25.76 -14.03
CA ALA A 265 -50.73 26.49 -14.94
C ALA A 265 -50.78 25.76 -16.30
N ALA A 266 -51.87 25.00 -16.48
CA ALA A 266 -52.41 24.49 -17.74
C ALA A 266 -51.94 23.11 -18.31
N GLY A 267 -51.49 22.14 -17.49
CA GLY A 267 -51.34 20.73 -17.90
C GLY A 267 -51.63 19.73 -16.76
N VAL A 268 -52.05 18.49 -17.05
CA VAL A 268 -52.52 17.48 -16.06
C VAL A 268 -51.38 16.76 -15.33
N ALA A 269 -50.15 17.26 -15.43
CA ALA A 269 -49.10 16.92 -14.47
C ALA A 269 -49.45 17.52 -13.10
N THR A 270 -50.39 16.88 -12.41
CA THR A 270 -50.83 17.29 -11.08
C THR A 270 -49.66 17.17 -10.12
N ALA A 271 -49.59 18.05 -9.12
CA ALA A 271 -48.61 17.94 -8.03
C ALA A 271 -48.61 16.53 -7.40
N THR A 272 -49.75 15.83 -7.44
CA THR A 272 -49.91 14.44 -7.01
C THR A 272 -49.19 13.41 -7.88
N THR A 273 -49.10 13.60 -9.20
CA THR A 273 -48.32 12.70 -10.08
C THR A 273 -46.83 12.87 -9.85
N VAL A 274 -46.36 14.12 -9.78
CA VAL A 274 -44.94 14.44 -9.51
C VAL A 274 -44.52 13.90 -8.14
N SER A 275 -45.34 14.08 -7.10
CA SER A 275 -45.05 13.57 -5.77
C SER A 275 -45.07 12.03 -5.70
N ALA A 276 -45.95 11.36 -6.46
CA ALA A 276 -45.98 9.90 -6.54
C ALA A 276 -44.68 9.33 -7.16
N TYR A 277 -44.17 9.96 -8.23
CA TYR A 277 -42.88 9.56 -8.83
C TYR A 277 -41.70 9.92 -7.93
N GLY A 278 -41.75 11.04 -7.21
CA GLY A 278 -40.80 11.39 -6.16
C GLY A 278 -40.72 10.32 -5.07
N ALA A 279 -41.87 9.89 -4.55
CA ALA A 279 -41.96 8.81 -3.57
C ALA A 279 -41.46 7.46 -4.11
N ARG A 280 -41.71 7.17 -5.40
CA ARG A 280 -41.21 5.96 -6.08
C ARG A 280 -39.68 5.97 -6.19
N ILE A 281 -39.08 7.09 -6.57
CA ILE A 281 -37.62 7.27 -6.62
C ILE A 281 -37.01 7.16 -5.22
N ALA A 282 -37.63 7.79 -4.22
CA ALA A 282 -37.25 7.65 -2.82
C ALA A 282 -37.17 6.18 -2.38
N ARG A 283 -38.16 5.39 -2.79
CA ARG A 283 -38.23 3.97 -2.48
C ARG A 283 -37.08 3.21 -3.15
N PHE A 284 -36.82 3.47 -4.44
CA PHE A 284 -35.70 2.83 -5.15
C PHE A 284 -34.34 3.13 -4.52
N ILE A 285 -34.11 4.36 -4.06
CA ILE A 285 -32.87 4.72 -3.36
C ILE A 285 -32.78 3.99 -2.01
N ARG A 286 -33.88 3.87 -1.25
CA ARG A 286 -33.90 3.11 0.00
C ARG A 286 -33.63 1.62 -0.22
N GLU A 287 -34.32 1.01 -1.19
CA GLU A 287 -34.12 -0.40 -1.56
C GLU A 287 -32.69 -0.66 -2.01
N TRP A 288 -32.09 0.27 -2.75
CA TRP A 288 -30.68 0.21 -3.13
C TRP A 288 -29.75 0.24 -1.91
N ARG A 289 -29.97 1.15 -0.95
CA ARG A 289 -29.17 1.20 0.29
C ARG A 289 -29.31 -0.10 1.09
N GLU A 290 -30.52 -0.62 1.25
CA GLU A 290 -30.77 -1.89 1.93
C GLU A 290 -30.05 -3.05 1.24
N PHE A 291 -30.12 -3.14 -0.09
CA PHE A 291 -29.39 -4.14 -0.87
C PHE A 291 -27.88 -4.04 -0.66
N ARG A 292 -27.32 -2.84 -0.66
CA ARG A 292 -25.88 -2.59 -0.42
C ARG A 292 -25.43 -3.03 0.96
N GLN A 293 -26.22 -2.72 1.98
CA GLN A 293 -25.94 -3.15 3.36
C GLN A 293 -25.98 -4.69 3.49
N LEU A 294 -26.90 -5.36 2.79
CA LEU A 294 -26.92 -6.83 2.70
C LEU A 294 -25.71 -7.40 1.95
N GLN A 295 -25.30 -6.79 0.84
CA GLN A 295 -24.08 -7.18 0.12
C GLN A 295 -22.84 -7.06 1.02
N LYS A 296 -22.73 -5.96 1.76
CA LYS A 296 -21.67 -5.74 2.74
C LYS A 296 -21.66 -6.81 3.83
N ALA A 297 -22.82 -7.14 4.40
CA ALA A 297 -22.95 -8.16 5.44
C ALA A 297 -22.62 -9.57 4.95
N ASN A 298 -22.92 -9.88 3.69
CA ASN A 298 -22.70 -11.20 3.09
C ASN A 298 -21.32 -11.36 2.45
N ARG A 299 -20.55 -10.27 2.29
CA ARG A 299 -19.22 -10.33 1.69
C ARG A 299 -18.24 -10.99 2.66
N VAL A 300 -17.94 -12.26 2.40
CA VAL A 300 -16.87 -13.00 3.07
C VAL A 300 -15.52 -12.43 2.60
N ARG A 301 -14.71 -11.97 3.55
CA ARG A 301 -13.31 -11.58 3.30
C ARG A 301 -12.41 -12.75 3.67
N LYS A 302 -11.30 -12.92 2.95
CA LYS A 302 -10.27 -13.84 3.39
C LYS A 302 -9.69 -13.40 4.75
N ASP A 303 -9.48 -14.35 5.64
CA ASP A 303 -8.74 -14.09 6.88
C ASP A 303 -7.23 -14.06 6.55
N LEU A 304 -6.60 -12.91 6.78
CA LEU A 304 -5.18 -12.68 6.53
C LEU A 304 -4.34 -12.77 7.81
N THR A 305 -4.87 -13.32 8.89
CA THR A 305 -4.15 -13.41 10.18
C THR A 305 -2.86 -14.20 10.03
N ASP A 306 -2.91 -15.37 9.40
CA ASP A 306 -1.72 -16.20 9.17
C ASP A 306 -0.72 -15.52 8.23
N THR A 307 -1.22 -14.85 7.19
CA THR A 307 -0.42 -14.05 6.25
C THR A 307 0.35 -12.95 6.99
N LYS A 308 -0.34 -12.17 7.84
CA LYS A 308 0.24 -11.10 8.65
C LYS A 308 1.28 -11.65 9.62
N ALA A 309 1.01 -12.81 10.24
CA ALA A 309 1.95 -13.46 11.14
C ALA A 309 3.24 -13.90 10.42
N ALA A 310 3.11 -14.56 9.26
CA ALA A 310 4.26 -15.01 8.48
C ALA A 310 5.13 -13.85 7.97
N VAL A 311 4.50 -12.79 7.48
CA VAL A 311 5.17 -11.56 7.04
C VAL A 311 5.92 -10.89 8.21
N LYS A 312 5.25 -10.75 9.37
CA LYS A 312 5.87 -10.17 10.56
C LYS A 312 7.07 -11.00 11.03
N GLU A 313 6.95 -12.32 11.05
CA GLU A 313 8.05 -13.20 11.43
C GLU A 313 9.23 -13.02 10.48
N ALA A 314 9.01 -12.96 9.16
CA ALA A 314 10.08 -12.72 8.18
C ALA A 314 10.77 -11.37 8.36
N LYS A 315 10.02 -10.32 8.74
CA LYS A 315 10.57 -9.00 9.08
C LYS A 315 11.45 -9.03 10.33
N GLN A 316 11.11 -9.89 11.30
CA GLN A 316 11.83 -10.02 12.56
C GLN A 316 13.10 -10.89 12.48
N LEU A 317 13.32 -11.64 11.39
CA LEU A 317 14.49 -12.52 11.23
C LEU A 317 15.84 -11.79 11.24
N GLY A 318 15.86 -10.45 11.15
CA GLY A 318 17.05 -9.63 11.35
C GLY A 318 17.25 -9.09 12.78
N ASP A 319 16.21 -9.10 13.62
CA ASP A 319 16.17 -8.40 14.91
C ASP A 319 16.18 -9.38 16.10
N ASP A 320 15.53 -10.54 15.96
CA ASP A 320 15.53 -11.63 16.94
C ASP A 320 15.65 -12.95 16.16
N ALA A 321 16.76 -13.68 16.30
CA ALA A 321 16.86 -15.06 15.85
C ALA A 321 16.62 -16.02 17.05
N PRO A 322 15.43 -16.62 17.22
CA PRO A 322 15.22 -17.67 18.18
C PRO A 322 15.48 -19.01 17.48
N GLY A 323 16.65 -19.60 17.73
CA GLY A 323 16.94 -20.96 17.29
C GLY A 323 18.37 -21.20 16.85
N GLY A 324 19.30 -21.21 17.81
CA GLY A 324 20.48 -22.07 17.73
C GLY A 324 21.53 -21.80 16.64
N VAL A 325 21.57 -20.63 16.01
CA VAL A 325 22.74 -20.24 15.20
C VAL A 325 23.77 -19.60 16.14
N PRO A 326 25.03 -20.06 16.19
CA PRO A 326 26.09 -19.35 16.88
C PRO A 326 26.12 -17.93 16.32
N LYS A 327 26.09 -16.93 17.20
CA LYS A 327 26.33 -15.53 16.85
C LYS A 327 27.37 -15.49 15.74
N SER A 328 26.99 -14.92 14.59
CA SER A 328 27.96 -14.26 13.72
C SER A 328 28.93 -13.56 14.66
N THR A 329 30.21 -13.91 14.56
CA THR A 329 31.24 -13.06 15.12
C THR A 329 31.18 -11.82 14.26
N GLY A 330 30.21 -10.96 14.61
CA GLY A 330 29.95 -9.70 13.98
C GLY A 330 31.25 -8.94 13.95
N ASN A 331 31.43 -8.18 12.88
CA ASN A 331 32.48 -7.18 12.80
C ASN A 331 32.48 -6.42 14.14
N PRO A 332 33.48 -6.62 15.03
CA PRO A 332 33.44 -6.11 16.41
C PRO A 332 33.29 -4.59 16.46
N HIS A 333 33.67 -3.95 15.35
CA HIS A 333 33.53 -2.54 15.10
C HIS A 333 32.06 -2.09 14.99
N LEU A 334 31.21 -2.78 14.24
CA LEU A 334 29.83 -2.35 14.00
C LEU A 334 28.94 -2.51 15.24
N ASP A 335 29.12 -3.61 15.99
CA ASP A 335 28.41 -3.83 17.26
C ASP A 335 28.74 -2.75 18.30
N GLN A 336 30.00 -2.29 18.31
CA GLN A 336 30.42 -1.20 19.19
C GLN A 336 29.84 0.13 18.72
N VAL A 337 29.88 0.39 17.40
CA VAL A 337 29.29 1.59 16.78
C VAL A 337 27.80 1.71 17.06
N LEU A 338 27.04 0.62 16.99
CA LEU A 338 25.60 0.62 17.28
C LEU A 338 25.30 0.87 18.76
N LYS A 339 26.12 0.35 19.67
CA LYS A 339 26.02 0.64 21.11
C LYS A 339 26.33 2.09 21.42
N ASP A 340 27.37 2.64 20.78
CA ASP A 340 27.77 4.03 20.95
C ASP A 340 26.67 4.97 20.39
N ALA A 341 26.09 4.62 19.24
CA ALA A 341 24.97 5.34 18.65
C ALA A 341 23.69 5.30 19.51
N GLU A 342 23.37 4.14 20.09
CA GLU A 342 22.26 3.99 21.03
C GLU A 342 22.46 4.88 22.27
N GLN A 343 23.68 4.91 22.82
CA GLN A 343 24.01 5.76 23.97
C GLN A 343 23.91 7.24 23.61
N ILE A 344 24.42 7.65 22.44
CA ILE A 344 24.28 9.01 21.90
C ILE A 344 22.80 9.41 21.82
N GLY A 345 21.93 8.51 21.34
CA GLY A 345 20.49 8.76 21.29
C GLY A 345 19.84 8.91 22.66
N LYS A 346 20.20 8.06 23.63
CA LYS A 346 19.73 8.16 25.02
C LYS A 346 20.14 9.48 25.67
N ASP A 347 21.37 9.93 25.45
CA ASP A 347 21.87 11.21 25.95
C ASP A 347 21.03 12.38 25.37
N VAL A 348 20.73 12.34 24.08
CA VAL A 348 19.95 13.38 23.39
C VAL A 348 18.47 13.37 23.83
N LYS A 349 17.91 12.20 24.14
CA LYS A 349 16.56 12.07 24.71
C LYS A 349 16.42 12.86 26.01
N GLY A 350 17.43 12.81 26.88
CA GLY A 350 17.46 13.49 28.17
C GLY A 350 17.56 15.02 28.13
N LEU A 351 17.85 15.63 26.98
CA LEU A 351 18.02 17.08 26.86
C LEU A 351 16.67 17.85 26.98
N PRO A 352 16.68 19.13 27.42
CA PRO A 352 15.49 19.97 27.46
C PRO A 352 14.84 20.17 26.08
N LYS A 353 13.52 20.40 26.03
CA LYS A 353 12.83 20.77 24.77
C LYS A 353 13.38 22.12 24.27
N GLY A 354 13.65 22.22 22.96
CA GLY A 354 14.17 23.43 22.33
C GLY A 354 15.71 23.53 22.24
N SER A 355 16.46 22.53 22.72
CA SER A 355 17.93 22.55 22.72
C SER A 355 18.60 22.25 21.37
N GLY A 356 17.85 22.16 20.26
CA GLY A 356 18.40 21.71 18.98
C GLY A 356 18.83 20.24 18.97
N LYS A 357 18.04 19.35 19.61
CA LYS A 357 18.32 17.91 19.73
C LYS A 357 18.77 17.23 18.42
N PRO A 358 18.14 17.49 17.25
CA PRO A 358 18.55 16.87 16.01
C PRO A 358 19.96 17.29 15.55
N ASP A 359 20.34 18.56 15.73
CA ASP A 359 21.67 19.05 15.35
C ASP A 359 22.76 18.48 16.28
N ILE A 360 22.46 18.35 17.57
CA ILE A 360 23.36 17.73 18.55
C ILE A 360 23.57 16.24 18.24
N LEU A 361 22.49 15.54 17.88
CA LEU A 361 22.56 14.13 17.48
C LEU A 361 23.44 13.98 16.22
N ALA A 362 23.19 14.80 15.21
CA ALA A 362 23.94 14.81 13.95
C ALA A 362 25.43 15.12 14.16
N GLY A 363 25.75 16.08 15.03
CA GLY A 363 27.14 16.39 15.41
C GLY A 363 27.84 15.22 16.07
N LYS A 364 27.23 14.63 17.10
CA LYS A 364 27.80 13.46 17.81
C LYS A 364 28.01 12.25 16.89
N LEU A 365 27.12 12.02 15.94
CA LEU A 365 27.25 10.94 14.96
C LEU A 365 28.36 11.22 13.94
N THR A 366 28.52 12.47 13.53
CA THR A 366 29.62 12.88 12.63
C THR A 366 30.98 12.70 13.28
N ASP A 367 31.08 12.93 14.60
CA ASP A 367 32.32 12.77 15.36
C ASP A 367 32.81 11.31 15.45
N LEU A 368 31.92 10.33 15.21
CA LEU A 368 32.28 8.91 15.12
C LEU A 368 33.11 8.58 13.87
N LYS A 369 33.16 9.49 12.87
CA LYS A 369 33.95 9.34 11.63
C LYS A 369 33.74 7.99 10.93
N LEU A 370 32.47 7.62 10.82
CA LEU A 370 32.06 6.33 10.26
C LEU A 370 32.01 6.39 8.73
N PRO A 371 32.24 5.26 8.04
CA PRO A 371 31.89 5.12 6.63
C PRO A 371 30.37 5.27 6.44
N HIS A 372 29.93 5.60 5.22
CA HIS A 372 28.55 5.97 4.92
C HIS A 372 27.52 4.97 5.48
N ASP A 373 27.67 3.69 5.18
CA ASP A 373 26.69 2.66 5.55
C ASP A 373 26.60 2.48 7.08
N ASP A 374 27.73 2.49 7.78
CA ASP A 374 27.79 2.44 9.24
C ASP A 374 27.18 3.70 9.86
N ALA A 375 27.39 4.87 9.25
CA ALA A 375 26.81 6.14 9.68
C ALA A 375 25.29 6.16 9.52
N VAL A 376 24.73 5.53 8.47
CA VAL A 376 23.29 5.35 8.29
C VAL A 376 22.71 4.49 9.40
N GLN A 377 23.31 3.33 9.67
CA GLN A 377 22.85 2.42 10.72
C GLN A 377 22.95 3.04 12.12
N ALA A 378 24.07 3.72 12.41
CA ALA A 378 24.24 4.47 13.64
C ALA A 378 23.19 5.58 13.78
N ALA A 379 22.92 6.32 12.70
CA ALA A 379 21.96 7.42 12.75
C ALA A 379 20.51 6.95 12.89
N ILE A 380 20.14 5.79 12.31
CA ILE A 380 18.84 5.13 12.57
C ILE A 380 18.74 4.77 14.05
N ARG A 381 19.72 4.02 14.57
CA ARG A 381 19.71 3.53 15.96
C ARG A 381 19.69 4.65 17.00
N ALA A 382 20.45 5.71 16.74
CA ALA A 382 20.50 6.89 17.58
C ALA A 382 19.18 7.69 17.54
N SER A 383 18.54 7.76 16.37
CA SER A 383 17.24 8.43 16.20
C SER A 383 16.12 7.67 16.89
N GLU A 384 16.08 6.34 16.76
CA GLU A 384 15.16 5.48 17.50
C GLU A 384 15.24 5.71 19.01
N SER A 385 16.48 5.78 19.51
CA SER A 385 16.76 5.98 20.92
C SER A 385 16.42 7.39 21.39
N ALA A 386 16.63 8.42 20.55
CA ALA A 386 16.40 9.82 20.89
C ALA A 386 14.95 10.27 20.75
N PHE A 387 14.26 9.80 19.71
CA PHE A 387 12.98 10.35 19.25
C PHE A 387 11.86 9.30 19.15
N GLY A 388 12.16 8.01 19.35
CA GLY A 388 11.25 6.89 19.08
C GLY A 388 11.39 6.39 17.65
N GLU A 389 10.51 5.50 17.21
CA GLU A 389 10.53 4.89 15.87
C GLU A 389 10.80 5.90 14.74
N VAL A 390 11.67 5.52 13.81
CA VAL A 390 11.94 6.28 12.58
C VAL A 390 11.03 5.82 11.45
N GLY A 391 10.69 6.72 10.53
CA GLY A 391 9.88 6.45 9.34
C GLY A 391 10.65 5.78 8.20
N GLY A 392 11.86 5.30 8.45
CA GLY A 392 12.75 4.67 7.47
C GLY A 392 13.83 5.60 6.93
N THR A 393 14.41 5.21 5.80
CA THR A 393 15.41 6.01 5.09
C THR A 393 15.07 6.13 3.60
N ALA A 394 15.58 7.17 2.94
CA ALA A 394 15.40 7.40 1.51
C ALA A 394 16.64 8.08 0.91
N ASN A 395 16.84 7.98 -0.40
CA ASN A 395 17.95 8.66 -1.06
C ASN A 395 17.81 10.18 -0.94
N ALA A 396 18.90 10.87 -0.61
CA ALA A 396 18.91 12.31 -0.43
C ALA A 396 19.09 13.06 -1.76
N VAL A 397 18.39 14.18 -1.92
CA VAL A 397 18.66 15.14 -2.99
C VAL A 397 20.10 15.65 -2.85
N GLY A 398 20.97 15.32 -3.80
CA GLY A 398 22.38 15.69 -3.79
C GLY A 398 23.35 14.62 -3.26
N GLY A 399 22.89 13.38 -3.07
CA GLY A 399 23.71 12.22 -2.68
C GLY A 399 23.69 11.94 -1.18
N GLY A 400 23.69 10.65 -0.81
CA GLY A 400 23.56 10.16 0.56
C GLY A 400 22.15 9.70 0.93
N THR A 401 21.88 9.56 2.23
CA THR A 401 20.70 8.89 2.78
C THR A 401 19.99 9.78 3.81
N VAL A 402 18.72 10.09 3.58
CA VAL A 402 17.82 10.79 4.51
C VAL A 402 17.19 9.78 5.45
N ILE A 403 17.15 10.10 6.75
CA ILE A 403 16.41 9.36 7.76
C ILE A 403 15.13 10.12 8.05
N LEU A 404 14.01 9.46 7.80
CA LEU A 404 12.69 10.04 7.83
C LEU A 404 12.11 9.96 9.24
N PRO A 405 11.43 11.02 9.73
CA PRO A 405 10.65 10.92 10.94
C PRO A 405 9.42 10.03 10.72
N LYS A 406 8.97 9.33 11.76
CA LYS A 406 7.73 8.54 11.70
C LYS A 406 6.49 9.39 11.39
N ILE A 407 6.50 10.68 11.75
CA ILE A 407 5.40 11.61 11.48
C ILE A 407 5.89 12.69 10.52
N ALA A 408 5.36 12.71 9.30
CA ALA A 408 5.77 13.64 8.23
C ALA A 408 5.56 15.14 8.58
N THR A 409 4.73 15.48 9.57
CA THR A 409 4.59 16.85 10.08
C THR A 409 5.81 17.31 10.89
N GLN A 410 6.70 16.39 11.27
CA GLN A 410 8.00 16.74 11.81
C GLN A 410 8.85 17.21 10.63
N ASN A 411 8.86 18.53 10.40
CA ASN A 411 9.61 19.19 9.33
C ASN A 411 11.14 19.15 9.57
N ILE A 412 11.67 18.06 10.12
CA ILE A 412 13.08 17.85 10.45
C ILE A 412 13.46 16.43 10.07
N VAL A 413 14.49 16.29 9.26
CA VAL A 413 15.08 15.00 8.85
C VAL A 413 16.57 14.99 9.19
N LEU A 414 17.14 13.80 9.38
CA LEU A 414 18.60 13.65 9.37
C LEU A 414 19.05 13.25 7.98
N ILE A 415 20.19 13.73 7.52
CA ILE A 415 20.76 13.36 6.24
C ILE A 415 22.20 12.90 6.49
N VAL A 416 22.49 11.67 6.14
CA VAL A 416 23.84 11.11 6.11
C VAL A 416 24.41 11.33 4.73
N LYS A 417 25.47 12.12 4.61
CA LYS A 417 26.16 12.37 3.35
C LYS A 417 27.04 11.16 2.98
N GLU A 418 27.41 11.04 1.71
CA GLU A 418 28.28 9.96 1.20
C GLU A 418 29.63 9.85 1.92
N ASN A 419 30.12 10.95 2.51
CA ASN A 419 31.34 10.96 3.30
C ASN A 419 31.15 10.51 4.77
N GLY A 420 29.96 10.02 5.13
CA GLY A 420 29.61 9.57 6.47
C GLY A 420 29.21 10.66 7.47
N SER A 421 29.26 11.95 7.08
CA SER A 421 28.82 13.04 7.95
C SER A 421 27.30 13.12 8.03
N VAL A 422 26.77 13.39 9.23
CA VAL A 422 25.34 13.49 9.49
C VAL A 422 24.96 14.95 9.73
N ILE A 423 23.89 15.41 9.08
CA ILE A 423 23.33 16.76 9.29
C ILE A 423 21.84 16.67 9.61
N ALA A 424 21.32 17.66 10.35
CA ALA A 424 19.88 17.83 10.51
C ALA A 424 19.38 18.90 9.54
N ALA A 425 18.43 18.55 8.68
CA ALA A 425 17.79 19.46 7.74
C ALA A 425 16.36 19.76 8.17
N ARG A 426 15.90 21.00 7.96
CA ARG A 426 14.54 21.46 8.33
C ARG A 426 13.80 21.91 7.08
N GLY A 427 12.59 21.41 6.86
CA GLY A 427 11.79 21.69 5.66
C GLY A 427 10.72 20.63 5.42
N ASN A 428 10.02 20.72 4.28
CA ASN A 428 9.11 19.65 3.86
C ASN A 428 9.93 18.39 3.56
N VAL A 429 9.57 17.28 4.19
CA VAL A 429 10.29 16.00 4.08
C VAL A 429 10.49 15.58 2.61
N VAL A 430 9.50 15.86 1.74
CA VAL A 430 9.53 15.51 0.31
C VAL A 430 10.65 16.24 -0.45
N ASP A 431 11.05 17.43 -0.01
CA ASP A 431 12.07 18.24 -0.70
C ASP A 431 13.48 17.64 -0.54
N PHE A 432 13.66 16.74 0.43
CA PHE A 432 14.95 16.11 0.71
C PHE A 432 15.11 14.74 0.06
N ILE A 433 14.04 14.18 -0.51
CA ILE A 433 14.04 12.84 -1.10
C ILE A 433 14.31 12.93 -2.61
N ALA A 434 15.31 12.19 -3.08
CA ALA A 434 15.62 12.07 -4.51
C ALA A 434 14.44 11.39 -5.23
N LYS A 435 14.07 11.94 -6.39
CA LYS A 435 12.96 11.43 -7.21
C LYS A 435 13.33 10.22 -8.03
#